data_AF-A0A4Y7ZNJ8-F1
#
_entry.id   AF-A0A4Y7ZNJ8-F1
#
_cell.length_a   1.000
_cell.length_b   1.000
_cell.length_c   1.000
_cell.angle_alpha   90.00
_cell.angle_beta   90.00
_cell.angle_gamma   90.00
#
_symmetry.space_group_name_H-M   'P 1'
#
loop_
_entity.id
_entity.type
_entity.pdbx_description
1 polymer ?
#
loop_
_entity_poly.entity_id
_entity_poly.type
_entity_poly.pdbx_seq_one_letter_code
_entity_poly.pdbx_strand_id
1 'polypeptide(L)'
;MTCQYLKLSDDFIWINIDQQFSEEKFLSVLERHSELKILDKKTTYSAIGPLELEREISTNLGVINIKSVFEGYEEDCGTSISSTSKTLMANVFSALDKSDTIVEGQT
;
A
#
# COMPACT_ATOMS: atom_id res chain seq x y z
N MET A 1 17.41 -4.79 -10.41
CA MET A 1 17.12 -4.13 -9.13
C MET A 1 15.83 -4.74 -8.63
N THR A 2 15.85 -5.33 -7.43
CA THR A 2 14.98 -6.44 -7.06
C THR A 2 14.24 -6.09 -5.76
N CYS A 3 12.90 -6.13 -5.80
CA CYS A 3 11.92 -5.95 -4.72
C CYS A 3 12.10 -4.73 -3.78
N GLN A 4 11.29 -3.68 -4.00
CA GLN A 4 11.19 -2.51 -3.12
C GLN A 4 10.04 -2.59 -2.09
N TYR A 5 9.40 -3.75 -1.97
CA TYR A 5 8.41 -4.04 -0.93
C TYR A 5 8.58 -5.50 -0.49
N LEU A 6 8.20 -5.80 0.75
CA LEU A 6 8.25 -7.16 1.28
C LEU A 6 6.84 -7.77 1.26
N LYS A 7 6.65 -8.81 0.46
CA LYS A 7 5.44 -9.64 0.52
C LYS A 7 5.54 -10.55 1.75
N LEU A 8 4.83 -10.21 2.82
CA LEU A 8 4.80 -11.04 4.04
C LEU A 8 3.78 -12.18 3.94
N SER A 9 2.68 -11.96 3.21
CA SER A 9 1.63 -12.96 2.98
C SER A 9 0.87 -12.68 1.68
N ASP A 10 -0.10 -13.53 1.34
CA ASP A 10 -0.95 -13.35 0.14
C ASP A 10 -1.97 -12.20 0.27
N ASP A 11 -2.04 -11.59 1.44
CA ASP A 11 -2.98 -10.51 1.77
C ASP A 11 -2.31 -9.27 2.38
N PHE A 12 -0.98 -9.24 2.42
CA PHE A 12 -0.22 -8.18 3.10
C PHE A 12 1.08 -7.83 2.40
N ILE A 13 1.33 -6.52 2.29
CA ILE A 13 2.57 -5.92 1.83
C ILE A 13 3.12 -5.03 2.95
N TRP A 14 4.41 -5.13 3.21
CA TRP A 14 5.15 -4.24 4.10
C TRP A 14 6.18 -3.41 3.34
N ILE A 15 6.28 -2.13 3.67
CA ILE A 15 7.28 -1.19 3.16
C ILE A 15 7.90 -0.50 4.39
N ASN A 16 9.22 -0.58 4.51
CA ASN A 16 9.94 0.04 5.62
C ASN A 16 9.86 1.58 5.53
N ILE A 17 9.84 2.29 6.65
CA ILE A 17 9.82 3.77 6.68
C ILE A 17 10.98 4.44 5.92
N ASP A 18 12.15 3.80 5.84
CA ASP A 18 13.29 4.27 5.05
C ASP A 18 13.02 4.28 3.54
N GLN A 19 12.00 3.53 3.11
CA GLN A 19 11.50 3.48 1.75
C GLN A 19 10.26 4.38 1.65
N GLN A 20 10.43 5.56 1.03
CA GLN A 20 9.33 6.51 0.88
C GLN A 20 8.23 5.93 -0.02
N PHE A 21 7.16 5.40 0.59
CA PHE A 21 5.98 4.94 -0.12
C PHE A 21 5.29 6.10 -0.85
N SER A 22 5.09 5.94 -2.15
CA SER A 22 4.38 6.92 -2.97
C SER A 22 2.99 6.40 -3.29
N GLU A 23 1.99 6.89 -2.56
CA GLU A 23 0.60 6.51 -2.79
C GLU A 23 0.11 6.89 -4.19
N GLU A 24 0.56 8.03 -4.73
CA GLU A 24 0.20 8.43 -6.08
C GLU A 24 0.67 7.39 -7.11
N LYS A 25 1.91 6.92 -6.99
CA LYS A 25 2.42 5.84 -7.84
C LYS A 25 1.64 4.56 -7.63
N PHE A 26 1.37 4.18 -6.39
CA PHE A 26 0.59 2.99 -6.07
C PHE A 26 -0.80 3.04 -6.74
N LEU A 27 -1.52 4.15 -6.58
CA LEU A 27 -2.82 4.36 -7.20
C LEU A 27 -2.74 4.32 -8.73
N SER A 28 -1.72 4.97 -9.32
CA SER A 28 -1.48 4.93 -10.77
C SER A 28 -1.19 3.51 -11.28
N VAL A 29 -0.52 2.67 -10.48
CA VAL A 29 -0.33 1.26 -10.80
C VAL A 29 -1.65 0.50 -10.77
N LEU A 30 -2.48 0.71 -9.75
CA LEU A 30 -3.78 0.06 -9.65
C LEU A 30 -4.72 0.47 -10.78
N GLU A 31 -4.79 1.76 -11.12
CA GLU A 31 -5.66 2.29 -12.18
C GLU A 31 -5.27 1.80 -13.58
N ARG A 32 -4.01 1.41 -13.79
CA ARG A 32 -3.54 0.77 -15.04
C ARG A 32 -3.90 -0.71 -15.13
N HIS A 33 -4.28 -1.35 -14.03
CA HIS A 33 -4.67 -2.75 -14.03
C HIS A 33 -6.13 -2.88 -14.50
N SER A 34 -6.36 -3.59 -15.60
CA SER A 34 -7.67 -3.65 -16.27
C SER A 34 -8.81 -4.22 -15.41
N GLU A 35 -8.48 -5.01 -14.38
CA GLU A 35 -9.46 -5.63 -13.49
C GLU A 35 -9.76 -4.79 -12.23
N LEU A 36 -8.95 -3.75 -11.96
CA LEU A 36 -9.10 -2.89 -10.78
C LEU A 36 -9.69 -1.55 -11.18
N LYS A 37 -10.85 -1.25 -10.59
CA LYS A 37 -11.50 0.05 -10.69
C LYS A 37 -11.62 0.65 -9.31
N ILE A 38 -10.97 1.79 -9.10
CA ILE A 38 -11.11 2.56 -7.87
C ILE A 38 -12.47 3.26 -7.89
N LEU A 39 -13.23 3.11 -6.81
CA LEU A 39 -14.58 3.64 -6.65
C LEU A 39 -14.60 4.82 -5.68
N ASP A 40 -13.88 4.70 -4.57
CA ASP A 40 -13.84 5.71 -3.52
C ASP A 40 -12.52 5.65 -2.74
N LYS A 41 -12.15 6.75 -2.09
CA LYS A 41 -10.95 6.87 -1.24
C LYS A 41 -11.31 7.62 0.03
N LYS A 42 -11.04 7.02 1.18
CA LYS A 42 -11.25 7.63 2.49
C LYS A 42 -9.93 7.70 3.25
N THR A 43 -9.63 8.85 3.83
CA THR A 43 -8.41 9.07 4.62
C THR A 43 -8.80 9.43 6.05
N THR A 44 -8.17 8.75 7.01
CA THR A 44 -8.35 8.96 8.44
C THR A 44 -6.99 9.26 9.06
N TYR A 45 -6.89 10.43 9.70
CA TYR A 45 -5.70 10.85 10.43
C TYR A 45 -5.93 10.57 11.92
N SER A 46 -5.00 9.86 12.56
CA SER A 46 -5.02 9.67 14.01
C SER A 46 -3.80 10.36 14.62
N ALA A 47 -4.06 11.23 15.60
CA ALA A 47 -3.05 11.94 16.39
C ALA A 47 -3.07 11.52 17.87
N ILE A 48 -3.80 10.46 18.22
CA ILE A 48 -3.88 9.94 19.59
C ILE A 48 -3.15 8.59 19.60
N GLY A 49 -1.86 8.61 19.97
CA GLY A 49 -0.96 7.46 19.84
C GLY A 49 0.22 7.79 18.91
N PRO A 50 0.98 6.79 18.42
CA PRO A 50 1.95 7.03 17.36
C PRO A 50 1.30 7.81 16.21
N LEU A 51 2.05 8.71 15.57
CA LEU A 51 1.53 9.43 14.41
C LEU A 51 1.22 8.41 13.30
N GLU A 52 -0.07 8.26 12.99
CA GLU A 52 -0.57 7.24 12.07
C GLU A 52 -1.48 7.85 10.99
N LEU A 53 -1.37 7.30 9.79
CA LEU A 53 -2.23 7.61 8.67
C LEU A 53 -2.86 6.33 8.14
N GLU A 54 -4.19 6.27 8.22
CA GLU A 54 -4.97 5.15 7.69
C GLU A 54 -5.77 5.61 6.47
N ARG A 55 -5.74 4.82 5.41
CA ARG A 55 -6.51 5.06 4.19
C ARG A 55 -7.20 3.80 3.73
N GLU A 56 -8.44 3.98 3.30
CA GLU A 56 -9.29 2.94 2.73
C GLU A 56 -9.52 3.27 1.27
N ILE A 57 -9.10 2.38 0.36
CA ILE A 57 -9.35 2.51 -1.07
C ILE A 57 -10.39 1.46 -1.44
N SER A 58 -11.60 1.93 -1.77
CA SER A 58 -12.68 1.07 -2.24
C SER A 58 -12.50 0.79 -3.72
N THR A 59 -12.54 -0.49 -4.08
CA THR A 59 -12.47 -0.97 -5.46
C THR A 59 -13.69 -1.82 -5.80
N ASN A 60 -13.86 -2.16 -7.07
CA ASN A 60 -14.83 -3.16 -7.52
C ASN A 60 -14.61 -4.57 -6.93
N LEU A 61 -13.45 -4.88 -6.34
CA LEU A 61 -13.10 -6.20 -5.80
C LEU A 61 -12.96 -6.24 -4.27
N GLY A 62 -13.24 -5.13 -3.58
CA GLY A 62 -13.12 -4.99 -2.13
C GLY A 62 -12.38 -3.72 -1.71
N VAL A 63 -11.94 -3.67 -0.45
CA VAL A 63 -11.27 -2.51 0.14
C VAL A 63 -9.80 -2.83 0.37
N ILE A 64 -8.91 -1.92 -0.03
CA ILE A 64 -7.50 -1.93 0.34
C ILE A 64 -7.33 -0.99 1.54
N ASN A 65 -6.72 -1.49 2.60
CA ASN A 65 -6.32 -0.70 3.76
C ASN A 65 -4.83 -0.38 3.65
N ILE A 66 -4.50 0.91 3.69
CA ILE A 66 -3.13 1.41 3.76
C ILE A 66 -2.96 2.04 5.13
N LYS A 67 -1.99 1.56 5.91
CA LYS A 67 -1.66 2.14 7.22
C LYS A 67 -0.18 2.49 7.25
N SER A 68 0.11 3.77 7.45
CA SER A 68 1.46 4.30 7.63
C SER A 68 1.66 4.74 9.08
N VAL A 69 2.69 4.22 9.73
CA VAL A 69 3.10 4.57 11.10
C VAL A 69 4.41 5.33 11.03
N PHE A 70 4.45 6.55 11.58
CA PHE A 70 5.60 7.47 11.46
C PHE A 70 6.41 7.63 12.74
N GLU A 71 5.79 7.38 13.90
CA GLU A 71 6.42 7.46 15.22
C GLU A 71 6.09 6.18 15.98
N GLY A 72 6.99 5.66 16.82
CA GLY A 72 6.82 4.36 17.47
C GLY A 72 8.15 3.65 17.71
N TYR A 73 8.13 2.35 17.99
CA TYR A 73 9.34 1.53 17.91
C TYR A 73 9.76 1.44 16.44
N GLU A 74 11.05 1.63 16.13
CA GLU A 74 11.55 1.68 14.75
C GLU A 74 11.15 0.45 13.91
N GLU A 75 11.00 -0.70 14.56
CA GLU A 75 10.60 -1.97 13.95
C GLU A 75 9.14 -1.97 13.43
N ASP A 76 8.30 -1.08 13.95
CA ASP A 76 6.88 -0.93 13.61
C ASP A 76 6.61 0.26 12.68
N CYS A 77 7.64 1.04 12.34
CA CYS A 77 7.53 2.20 11.46
C CYS A 77 7.59 1.78 9.99
N GLY A 78 6.58 2.19 9.21
CA GLY A 78 6.48 1.84 7.81
C GLY A 78 5.05 1.92 7.29
N THR A 79 4.87 1.44 6.07
CA THR A 79 3.57 1.35 5.41
C THR A 79 3.17 -0.10 5.22
N SER A 80 1.99 -0.44 5.72
CA SER A 80 1.32 -1.70 5.45
C SER A 80 0.21 -1.49 4.42
N ILE A 81 0.07 -2.41 3.49
CA ILE A 81 -1.02 -2.46 2.50
C ILE A 81 -1.65 -3.84 2.60
N SER A 82 -2.96 -3.89 2.86
CA SER A 82 -3.66 -5.15 3.09
C SER A 82 -5.09 -5.14 2.58
N SER A 83 -5.65 -6.33 2.36
CA SER A 83 -7.08 -6.49 2.12
C SER A 83 -7.53 -7.89 2.54
N THR A 84 -8.75 -7.99 3.06
CA THR A 84 -9.40 -9.28 3.31
C THR A 84 -9.79 -10.02 2.02
N SER A 85 -9.83 -9.30 0.89
CA SER A 85 -10.11 -9.88 -0.43
C SER A 85 -8.84 -10.44 -1.07
N LYS A 86 -8.68 -11.77 -1.04
CA LYS A 86 -7.55 -12.46 -1.69
C LYS A 86 -7.47 -12.18 -3.19
N THR A 87 -8.63 -12.12 -3.86
CA THR A 87 -8.69 -11.80 -5.30
C THR A 87 -8.20 -10.38 -5.59
N LEU A 88 -8.54 -9.43 -4.72
CA LEU A 88 -8.03 -8.07 -4.82
C LEU A 88 -6.52 -8.04 -4.60
N MET A 89 -6.01 -8.70 -3.55
CA MET A 89 -4.56 -8.71 -3.29
C MET A 89 -3.76 -9.41 -4.38
N ALA A 90 -4.28 -10.50 -4.97
CA ALA A 90 -3.67 -11.13 -6.15
C ALA A 90 -3.56 -10.16 -7.34
N ASN A 91 -4.59 -9.34 -7.57
CA ASN A 91 -4.58 -8.30 -8.59
C ASN A 91 -3.61 -7.17 -8.27
N VAL A 92 -3.53 -6.76 -7.00
CA VAL A 92 -2.55 -5.77 -6.53
C VAL A 92 -1.12 -6.29 -6.79
N PHE A 93 -0.81 -7.53 -6.42
CA PHE A 93 0.50 -8.13 -6.71
C PHE A 93 0.78 -8.19 -8.22
N SER A 94 -0.18 -8.64 -9.03
CA SER A 94 -0.05 -8.65 -10.50
C SER A 94 0.19 -7.25 -11.09
N ALA A 95 -0.43 -6.21 -10.52
CA ALA A 95 -0.22 -4.84 -10.94
C ALA A 95 1.18 -4.34 -10.56
N LEU A 96 1.65 -4.66 -9.35
CA LEU A 96 2.96 -4.27 -8.85
C LEU A 96 4.10 -4.99 -9.58
N ASP A 97 3.97 -6.29 -9.87
CA ASP A 97 4.96 -7.08 -10.60
C ASP A 97 5.21 -6.56 -12.03
N LYS A 98 4.23 -5.83 -12.60
CA LYS A 98 4.30 -5.21 -13.92
C LYS A 98 4.77 -3.75 -13.87
N SER A 99 5.06 -3.20 -12.69
CA SER A 99 5.45 -1.80 -12.51
C SER A 99 6.89 -1.67 -11.99
N ASP A 100 7.57 -0.60 -12.41
CA ASP A 100 8.98 -0.38 -12.06
C ASP A 100 9.19 0.06 -10.59
N THR A 101 8.21 0.66 -9.89
CA THR A 101 8.30 1.00 -8.45
C THR A 101 7.06 1.73 -7.89
N ILE A 102 6.73 1.48 -6.62
CA ILE A 102 5.80 2.28 -5.78
C ILE A 102 6.50 3.07 -4.66
N VAL A 103 7.83 3.07 -4.66
CA VAL A 103 8.69 3.80 -3.72
C VAL A 103 9.33 4.98 -4.47
N GLU A 104 9.60 6.09 -3.79
CA GLU A 104 10.40 7.17 -4.36
C GLU A 104 11.88 6.81 -4.28
N GLY A 105 12.57 6.89 -5.42
CA GLY A 105 13.96 6.46 -5.53
C GLY A 105 14.86 7.34 -4.66
N GLN A 106 15.69 6.69 -3.84
CA GLN A 106 16.96 7.25 -3.43
C GLN A 106 17.80 7.47 -4.70
N THR A 107 18.11 8.72 -5.01
CA THR A 107 19.23 9.07 -5.91
C THR A 107 20.55 8.68 -5.28
#